data_AF-A0A5F0LP48-F1
#
_entry.id   AF-A0A5F0LP48-F1
#
_cell.length_a   1.000
_cell.length_b   1.000
_cell.length_c   1.000
_cell.angle_alpha   90.00
_cell.angle_beta   90.00
_cell.angle_gamma   90.00
#
_symmetry.space_group_name_H-M   'P 1'
#
loop_
_entity.id
_entity.type
_entity.pdbx_description
1 polymer ?
#
loop_
_entity_poly.entity_id
_entity_poly.type
_entity_poly.pdbx_seq_one_letter_code
_entity_poly.pdbx_strand_id
1 'polypeptide(L)'
;ASASEIVAGALQDYKRATIMGTQSFGKGSVQSVISLPPDKLTAVKLTTARYYTPNGRSIQARGIVPDIMVDEYADGDGLNGLRLREADLTKHLTNDKDKDAKEVKASTVDEKEEERLIALEKKRKPLEFGSKEDFQLAQALNHLKGQPVQVSKVKPEIRDESSKDDKPVKDIRKDNKAPPEKIEKAPAEKIEKK
;
A
#
# COMPACT_ATOMS: atom_id res chain seq x y z
N ALA A 1 0.74 6.25 -0.87
CA ALA A 1 0.43 6.30 0.57
C ALA A 1 0.87 7.63 1.17
N SER A 2 0.38 8.01 2.35
CA SER A 2 0.63 9.27 3.07
C SER A 2 0.04 10.50 2.37
N ALA A 3 0.85 11.46 1.90
CA ALA A 3 0.36 12.73 1.34
C ALA A 3 -0.71 12.56 0.25
N SER A 4 -0.56 11.56 -0.63
CA SER A 4 -1.55 11.25 -1.67
C SER A 4 -2.92 10.87 -1.11
N GLU A 5 -2.96 10.23 0.06
CA GLU A 5 -4.20 9.81 0.72
C GLU A 5 -4.92 11.01 1.35
N ILE A 6 -4.16 11.99 1.87
CA ILE A 6 -4.71 13.24 2.37
C ILE A 6 -5.38 14.02 1.23
N VAL A 7 -4.69 14.11 0.08
CA VAL A 7 -5.21 14.81 -1.10
C VAL A 7 -6.45 14.10 -1.65
N ALA A 8 -6.39 12.79 -1.85
CA ALA A 8 -7.53 12.01 -2.35
C ALA A 8 -8.73 12.10 -1.40
N GLY A 9 -8.50 11.95 -0.09
CA GLY A 9 -9.55 12.08 0.92
C GLY A 9 -10.17 13.46 0.96
N ALA A 10 -9.37 14.54 0.87
CA ALA A 10 -9.90 15.90 0.83
C ALA A 10 -10.72 16.18 -0.45
N LEU A 11 -10.26 15.72 -1.60
CA LEU A 11 -11.00 15.85 -2.86
C LEU A 11 -12.33 15.09 -2.83
N GLN A 12 -12.33 13.87 -2.26
CA GLN A 12 -13.53 13.06 -2.06
C GLN A 12 -14.52 13.74 -1.09
N ASP A 13 -14.03 14.18 0.07
CA ASP A 13 -14.82 14.81 1.13
C ASP A 13 -15.55 16.08 0.63
N TYR A 14 -14.85 16.91 -0.15
CA TYR A 14 -15.42 18.11 -0.75
C TYR A 14 -16.16 17.86 -2.06
N LYS A 15 -16.30 16.60 -2.50
CA LYS A 15 -16.92 16.22 -3.77
C LYS A 15 -16.31 16.98 -4.95
N ARG A 16 -15.00 17.20 -4.92
CA ARG A 16 -14.24 17.91 -5.96
C ARG A 16 -13.63 16.98 -6.99
N ALA A 17 -13.53 15.70 -6.70
CA ALA A 17 -13.17 14.66 -7.66
C ALA A 17 -13.86 13.35 -7.29
N THR A 18 -14.08 12.51 -8.29
CA THR A 18 -14.39 11.08 -8.11
C THR A 18 -13.08 10.33 -8.01
N ILE A 19 -12.89 9.58 -6.92
CA ILE A 19 -11.71 8.75 -6.71
C ILE A 19 -11.95 7.37 -7.30
N MET A 20 -11.07 6.92 -8.19
CA MET A 20 -11.14 5.62 -8.85
C MET A 20 -9.85 4.82 -8.61
N GLY A 21 -9.97 3.48 -8.52
CA GLY A 21 -8.83 2.59 -8.36
C GLY A 21 -9.03 1.61 -7.22
N THR A 22 -7.99 1.33 -6.44
CA THR A 22 -8.02 0.40 -5.31
C THR A 22 -7.94 1.12 -3.97
N GLN A 23 -8.30 0.44 -2.89
CA GLN A 23 -8.17 1.01 -1.54
C GLN A 23 -6.71 1.32 -1.24
N SER A 24 -6.44 2.52 -0.71
CA SER A 24 -5.08 2.94 -0.41
C SER A 24 -4.53 2.28 0.87
N PHE A 25 -3.21 2.42 1.06
CA PHE A 25 -2.45 1.74 2.10
C PHE A 25 -2.90 2.02 3.55
N GLY A 26 -3.31 3.25 3.88
CA GLY A 26 -3.78 3.61 5.22
C GLY A 26 -2.75 4.25 6.14
N LYS A 27 -1.73 4.93 5.60
CA LYS A 27 -0.76 5.63 6.44
C LYS A 27 -1.28 7.01 6.82
N GLY A 28 -1.83 7.11 8.03
CA GLY A 28 -2.43 8.32 8.58
C GLY A 28 -1.58 9.01 9.64
N SER A 29 -0.25 8.79 9.68
CA SER A 29 0.61 9.32 10.75
C SER A 29 1.84 10.09 10.23
N VAL A 30 2.30 11.04 11.05
CA VAL A 30 3.50 11.88 10.81
C VAL A 30 4.65 11.38 11.66
N GLN A 31 5.82 11.26 11.05
CA GLN A 31 7.04 10.91 11.76
C GLN A 31 8.06 12.06 11.67
N SER A 32 8.61 12.45 12.81
CA SER A 32 9.65 13.46 12.94
C SER A 32 10.97 12.80 13.35
N VAL A 33 12.09 13.31 12.83
CA VAL A 33 13.42 12.87 13.25
C VAL A 33 13.93 13.86 14.31
N ILE A 34 14.21 13.35 15.50
CA ILE A 34 14.69 14.12 16.64
C ILE A 34 16.14 13.70 16.89
N SER A 35 17.07 14.63 16.68
CA SER A 35 18.50 14.40 16.97
C SER A 35 18.73 14.24 18.46
N LEU A 36 19.54 13.26 18.83
CA LEU A 36 20.00 13.07 20.21
C LEU A 36 21.21 13.99 20.48
N PRO A 37 21.65 14.13 21.74
CA PRO A 37 22.72 15.05 22.12
C PRO A 37 23.97 14.95 21.23
N PRO A 38 24.69 16.08 21.03
CA PRO A 38 25.67 16.27 19.96
C PRO A 38 26.91 15.38 20.05
N ASP A 39 27.12 14.70 21.18
CA ASP A 39 28.17 13.70 21.37
C ASP A 39 27.88 12.38 20.63
N LYS A 40 26.67 12.20 20.08
CA LYS A 40 26.26 10.98 19.37
C LYS A 40 25.61 11.33 18.04
N LEU A 41 26.15 10.79 16.94
CA LEU A 41 25.61 10.83 15.55
C LEU A 41 24.31 9.99 15.41
N THR A 42 23.39 10.14 16.36
CA THR A 42 22.19 9.30 16.50
C THR A 42 20.93 10.16 16.54
N ALA A 43 19.84 9.64 15.99
CA ALA A 43 18.55 10.31 15.99
C ALA A 43 17.41 9.29 16.18
N VAL A 44 16.29 9.76 16.71
CA VAL A 44 15.08 8.97 16.91
C VAL A 44 14.02 9.41 15.91
N LYS A 45 13.44 8.46 15.17
CA LYS A 45 12.26 8.71 14.35
C LYS A 45 11.01 8.37 15.16
N LEU A 46 10.22 9.38 15.50
CA LEU A 46 9.04 9.22 16.36
C LEU A 46 7.79 9.68 15.64
N THR A 47 6.69 8.95 15.82
CA THR A 47 5.37 9.40 15.37
C THR A 47 4.88 10.53 16.26
N THR A 48 4.61 11.70 15.67
CA THR A 48 4.28 12.93 16.41
C THR A 48 2.85 13.42 16.18
N ALA A 49 2.20 13.01 15.08
CA ALA A 49 0.84 13.42 14.77
C ALA A 49 0.08 12.37 13.95
N ARG A 50 -1.24 12.55 13.87
CA ARG A 50 -2.15 11.83 12.97
C ARG A 50 -2.81 12.80 12.00
N TYR A 51 -3.11 12.33 10.79
CA TYR A 51 -3.85 13.05 9.77
C TYR A 51 -5.29 12.58 9.71
N TYR A 52 -6.17 13.56 9.52
CA TYR A 52 -7.59 13.37 9.26
C TYR A 52 -7.95 14.09 7.98
N THR A 53 -8.90 13.51 7.26
CA THR A 53 -9.57 14.19 6.15
C THR A 53 -10.39 15.39 6.67
N PRO A 54 -10.77 16.37 5.82
CA PRO A 54 -11.54 17.54 6.23
C PRO A 54 -12.83 17.24 7.01
N ASN A 55 -13.50 16.13 6.70
CA ASN A 55 -14.70 15.67 7.43
C ASN A 55 -14.37 14.92 8.74
N GLY A 56 -13.10 14.89 9.16
CA GLY A 56 -12.66 14.24 10.39
C GLY A 56 -12.51 12.72 10.32
N ARG A 57 -12.66 12.11 9.13
CA ARG A 57 -12.42 10.68 8.91
C ARG A 57 -10.92 10.38 9.02
N SER A 58 -10.58 9.31 9.74
CA SER A 58 -9.22 8.83 9.90
C SER A 58 -8.76 8.02 8.69
N ILE A 59 -7.50 8.22 8.30
CA ILE A 59 -6.83 7.45 7.24
C ILE A 59 -6.06 6.26 7.84
N GLN A 60 -5.69 6.35 9.12
CA GLN A 60 -4.81 5.38 9.77
C GLN A 60 -5.44 3.98 9.79
N ALA A 61 -4.68 2.97 9.34
CA ALA A 61 -5.08 1.56 9.25
C ALA A 61 -6.32 1.28 8.36
N ARG A 62 -6.83 2.29 7.65
CA ARG A 62 -7.99 2.16 6.75
C ARG A 62 -7.68 2.58 5.33
N GLY A 63 -6.98 3.68 5.15
CA GLY A 63 -6.80 4.31 3.83
C GLY A 63 -8.06 4.99 3.32
N ILE A 64 -7.97 5.45 2.08
CA ILE A 64 -9.06 6.02 1.31
C ILE A 64 -9.68 4.89 0.50
N VAL A 65 -10.97 4.67 0.72
CA VAL A 65 -11.79 3.80 -0.12
C VAL A 65 -12.24 4.65 -1.32
N PRO A 66 -11.92 4.24 -2.56
CA PRO A 66 -12.32 4.97 -3.76
C PRO A 66 -13.85 4.95 -3.94
N ASP A 67 -14.37 5.94 -4.66
CA ASP A 67 -15.79 6.00 -5.04
C ASP A 67 -16.14 4.91 -6.05
N ILE A 68 -15.20 4.60 -6.96
CA ILE A 68 -15.32 3.52 -7.93
C ILE A 68 -14.11 2.60 -7.79
N MET A 69 -14.36 1.40 -7.27
CA MET A 69 -13.33 0.36 -7.18
C MET A 69 -13.03 -0.17 -8.58
N VAL A 70 -11.77 -0.14 -8.98
CA VAL A 70 -11.29 -0.61 -10.28
C VAL A 70 -10.04 -1.43 -10.05
N ASP A 71 -10.04 -2.63 -10.58
CA ASP A 71 -8.90 -3.52 -10.46
C ASP A 71 -7.68 -2.95 -11.20
N GLU A 72 -6.46 -3.30 -10.81
CA GLU A 72 -5.27 -2.86 -11.55
C GLU A 72 -5.14 -3.47 -12.94
N TYR A 73 -5.78 -4.63 -13.17
CA TYR A 73 -5.71 -5.37 -14.42
C TYR A 73 -7.10 -5.83 -14.85
N ALA A 74 -7.30 -5.95 -16.17
CA ALA A 74 -8.59 -6.30 -16.76
C ALA A 74 -9.08 -7.72 -16.41
N ASP A 75 -8.15 -8.65 -16.16
CA ASP A 75 -8.42 -10.01 -15.70
C ASP A 75 -8.69 -10.09 -14.19
N GLY A 76 -8.68 -8.95 -13.51
CA GLY A 76 -8.87 -8.82 -12.07
C GLY A 76 -7.55 -8.82 -11.31
N ASP A 77 -7.57 -8.24 -10.13
CA ASP A 77 -6.38 -8.07 -9.31
C ASP A 77 -6.51 -8.86 -8.02
N GLY A 78 -6.60 -10.18 -8.09
CA GLY A 78 -6.68 -11.03 -6.88
C GLY A 78 -5.61 -10.77 -5.80
N LEU A 79 -4.60 -9.97 -6.13
CA LEU A 79 -3.64 -9.29 -5.24
C LEU A 79 -4.13 -8.10 -4.41
N ASN A 80 -5.28 -7.48 -4.63
CA ASN A 80 -5.78 -6.41 -3.75
C ASN A 80 -5.96 -6.90 -2.31
N GLY A 81 -6.30 -8.17 -2.13
CA GLY A 81 -6.31 -8.82 -0.82
C GLY A 81 -4.92 -9.16 -0.27
N LEU A 82 -3.92 -9.32 -1.13
CA LEU A 82 -2.52 -9.62 -0.77
C LEU A 82 -1.63 -8.37 -0.61
N ARG A 83 -2.14 -7.19 -0.99
CA ARG A 83 -1.43 -5.93 -0.79
C ARG A 83 -1.23 -5.68 0.69
N LEU A 84 0.03 -5.54 1.09
CA LEU A 84 0.38 -5.11 2.44
C LEU A 84 -0.21 -3.72 2.70
N ARG A 85 -1.05 -3.58 3.73
CA ARG A 85 -1.58 -2.30 4.20
C ARG A 85 -1.02 -1.94 5.57
N GLU A 86 -1.29 -0.71 6.00
CA GLU A 86 -0.88 -0.24 7.33
C GLU A 86 -1.47 -1.14 8.43
N ALA A 87 -2.72 -1.59 8.28
CA ALA A 87 -3.38 -2.50 9.23
C ALA A 87 -2.68 -3.86 9.38
N ASP A 88 -2.00 -4.32 8.33
CA ASP A 88 -1.31 -5.61 8.33
C ASP A 88 0.10 -5.52 8.95
N LEU A 89 0.58 -4.29 9.25
CA LEU A 89 1.88 -4.09 9.87
C LEU A 89 1.85 -4.44 11.37
N THR A 90 2.94 -5.07 11.82
CA THR A 90 3.13 -5.33 13.25
C THR A 90 3.21 -4.02 14.03
N LYS A 91 2.46 -3.94 15.14
CA LYS A 91 2.39 -2.76 16.01
C LYS A 91 2.00 -1.46 15.28
N HIS A 92 1.18 -1.57 14.24
CA HIS A 92 0.59 -0.39 13.61
C HIS A 92 -0.28 0.38 14.62
N LEU A 93 -0.46 1.68 14.37
CA LEU A 93 -1.39 2.46 15.20
C LEU A 93 -2.82 2.17 14.78
N THR A 94 -3.69 1.84 15.73
CA THR A 94 -5.11 1.66 15.50
C THR A 94 -5.81 2.98 15.16
N ASN A 95 -6.99 2.87 14.54
CA ASN A 95 -7.85 4.00 14.20
C ASN A 95 -8.66 4.45 15.43
N ASP A 96 -8.50 5.71 15.83
CA ASP A 96 -9.12 6.30 17.02
C ASP A 96 -10.48 6.98 16.76
N LYS A 97 -10.83 7.23 15.50
CA LYS A 97 -12.13 7.83 15.10
C LYS A 97 -13.19 6.81 14.74
N ASP A 98 -12.77 5.64 14.25
CA ASP A 98 -13.67 4.58 13.85
C ASP A 98 -13.47 3.33 14.71
N LYS A 99 -13.74 3.41 16.02
CA LYS A 99 -13.64 2.24 16.91
C LYS A 99 -14.59 1.10 16.51
N ASP A 100 -15.65 1.42 15.76
CA ASP A 100 -16.62 0.48 15.22
C ASP A 100 -16.35 0.11 13.74
N ALA A 101 -15.38 0.77 13.06
CA ALA A 101 -14.94 0.30 11.75
C ALA A 101 -13.98 -0.86 11.96
N LYS A 102 -14.57 -2.05 11.91
CA LYS A 102 -13.92 -3.35 11.94
C LYS A 102 -12.66 -3.30 11.08
N GLU A 103 -11.52 -3.68 11.67
CA GLU A 103 -10.26 -3.80 10.96
C GLU A 103 -10.50 -4.70 9.75
N VAL A 104 -10.32 -4.13 8.55
CA VAL A 104 -10.38 -4.90 7.31
C VAL A 104 -9.12 -5.76 7.35
N LYS A 105 -9.16 -6.96 7.92
CA LYS A 105 -8.06 -7.93 7.82
C LYS A 105 -7.95 -8.38 6.37
N ALA A 106 -6.72 -8.59 5.88
CA ALA A 106 -6.52 -9.30 4.62
C ALA A 106 -7.35 -10.58 4.65
N SER A 107 -8.22 -10.75 3.65
CA SER A 107 -8.96 -12.00 3.48
C SER A 107 -7.93 -13.13 3.53
N THR A 108 -8.08 -14.09 4.44
CA THR A 108 -7.26 -15.30 4.45
C THR A 108 -7.53 -16.00 3.12
N VAL A 109 -6.63 -15.80 2.16
CA VAL A 109 -6.71 -16.42 0.86
C VAL A 109 -6.26 -17.87 1.08
N ASP A 110 -7.01 -18.83 0.55
CA ASP A 110 -6.59 -20.23 0.64
C ASP A 110 -5.20 -20.39 -0.01
N GLU A 111 -4.35 -21.25 0.54
CA GLU A 111 -2.96 -21.45 0.07
C GLU A 111 -2.89 -21.72 -1.45
N LYS A 112 -3.91 -22.39 -2.01
CA LYS A 112 -4.03 -22.65 -3.46
C LYS A 112 -4.35 -21.41 -4.30
N GLU A 113 -5.16 -20.50 -3.75
CA GLU A 113 -5.42 -19.20 -4.39
C GLU A 113 -4.18 -18.31 -4.27
N GLU A 114 -3.48 -18.32 -3.13
CA GLU A 114 -2.20 -17.61 -2.98
C GLU A 114 -1.17 -18.07 -4.03
N GLU A 115 -0.98 -19.38 -4.20
CA GLU A 115 -0.07 -19.94 -5.22
C GLU A 115 -0.45 -19.51 -6.64
N ARG A 116 -1.75 -19.52 -6.97
CA ARG A 116 -2.25 -19.05 -8.26
C ARG A 116 -1.94 -17.57 -8.47
N LEU A 117 -2.15 -16.75 -7.46
CA LEU A 117 -1.92 -15.31 -7.50
C LEU A 117 -0.44 -14.98 -7.65
N ILE A 118 0.43 -15.66 -6.89
CA ILE A 118 1.89 -15.53 -7.01
C ILE A 118 2.36 -15.97 -8.42
N ALA A 119 1.80 -17.05 -8.97
CA ALA A 119 2.12 -17.50 -10.31
C ALA A 119 1.63 -16.52 -11.39
N LEU A 120 0.48 -15.88 -11.18
CA LEU A 120 -0.03 -14.83 -12.05
C LEU A 120 0.85 -13.57 -11.98
N GLU A 121 1.27 -13.18 -10.78
CA GLU A 121 2.11 -12.01 -10.55
C GLU A 121 3.48 -12.15 -11.20
N LYS A 122 4.11 -13.33 -11.08
CA LYS A 122 5.38 -13.63 -11.77
C LYS A 122 5.28 -13.55 -13.29
N LYS A 123 4.09 -13.75 -13.85
CA LYS A 123 3.83 -13.63 -15.29
C LYS A 123 3.51 -12.19 -15.69
N ARG A 124 3.04 -11.36 -14.76
CA ARG A 124 2.66 -9.97 -15.04
C ARG A 124 3.92 -9.12 -15.18
N LYS A 125 3.89 -8.25 -16.17
CA LYS A 125 4.91 -7.20 -16.30
C LYS A 125 4.71 -6.17 -15.18
N PRO A 126 5.79 -5.50 -14.74
CA PRO A 126 5.67 -4.34 -13.86
C PRO A 126 4.68 -3.33 -14.45
N LEU A 127 3.85 -2.76 -13.58
CA LEU A 127 2.86 -1.77 -13.99
C LEU A 127 3.55 -0.47 -14.43
N GLU A 128 3.28 -0.03 -15.66
CA GLU A 128 3.74 1.27 -16.17
C GLU A 128 2.60 2.27 -16.12
N PHE A 129 2.59 3.12 -15.08
CA PHE A 129 1.56 4.15 -14.91
C PHE A 129 1.57 5.15 -16.06
N GLY A 130 0.39 5.49 -16.58
CA GLY A 130 0.26 6.44 -17.69
C GLY A 130 0.49 5.87 -19.09
N SER A 131 0.88 4.59 -19.18
CA SER A 131 0.98 3.87 -20.45
C SER A 131 -0.40 3.58 -21.07
N LYS A 132 -0.44 3.05 -22.29
CA LYS A 132 -1.70 2.63 -22.92
C LYS A 132 -2.25 1.36 -22.27
N GLU A 133 -1.39 0.63 -21.59
CA GLU A 133 -1.62 -0.63 -20.90
C GLU A 133 -2.08 -0.40 -19.44
N ASP A 134 -2.07 0.85 -18.96
CA ASP A 134 -2.61 1.24 -17.65
C ASP A 134 -4.14 1.11 -17.66
N PHE A 135 -4.61 -0.01 -17.14
CA PHE A 135 -6.03 -0.33 -17.14
C PHE A 135 -6.84 0.64 -16.26
N GLN A 136 -6.31 1.07 -15.11
CA GLN A 136 -7.00 2.02 -14.25
C GLN A 136 -7.14 3.39 -14.92
N LEU A 137 -6.09 3.84 -15.61
CA LEU A 137 -6.17 5.07 -16.41
C LEU A 137 -7.19 4.92 -17.55
N ALA A 138 -7.20 3.79 -18.26
CA ALA A 138 -8.17 3.53 -19.31
C ALA A 138 -9.62 3.58 -18.76
N GLN A 139 -9.87 2.99 -17.58
CA GLN A 139 -11.17 3.07 -16.91
C GLN A 139 -11.53 4.49 -16.47
N ALA A 140 -10.57 5.27 -15.95
CA ALA A 140 -10.79 6.67 -15.59
C ALA A 140 -11.16 7.53 -16.81
N LEU A 141 -10.49 7.30 -17.95
CA LEU A 141 -10.82 7.97 -19.21
C LEU A 141 -12.21 7.55 -19.73
N ASN A 142 -12.58 6.27 -19.58
CA ASN A 142 -13.93 5.81 -19.93
C ASN A 142 -14.98 6.51 -19.07
N HIS A 143 -14.76 6.58 -17.76
CA HIS A 143 -15.65 7.29 -16.84
C HIS A 143 -15.82 8.76 -17.23
N LEU A 144 -14.71 9.45 -17.52
CA LEU A 144 -14.72 10.85 -17.94
C LEU A 144 -15.49 11.05 -19.26
N LYS A 145 -15.43 10.08 -20.18
CA LYS A 145 -16.16 10.09 -21.46
C LYS A 145 -17.61 9.59 -21.36
N GLY A 146 -18.07 9.20 -20.17
CA GLY A 146 -19.40 8.60 -19.96
C GLY A 146 -19.55 7.19 -20.55
N GLN A 147 -18.44 6.49 -20.79
CA GLN A 147 -18.43 5.11 -21.28
C GLN A 147 -18.52 4.10 -20.12
N PRO A 148 -18.94 2.85 -20.39
CA PRO A 148 -18.98 1.82 -19.36
C PRO A 148 -17.60 1.59 -18.71
N VAL A 149 -17.59 1.53 -17.38
CA VAL A 149 -16.40 1.25 -16.57
C VAL A 149 -16.45 -0.19 -16.06
N GLN A 150 -15.34 -0.89 -16.19
CA GLN A 150 -15.15 -2.20 -15.56
C GLN A 150 -14.77 -2.00 -14.09
N VAL A 151 -15.72 -2.30 -13.20
CA VAL A 151 -15.53 -2.18 -11.75
C VAL A 151 -15.00 -3.46 -11.15
N SER A 152 -14.27 -3.32 -10.04
CA SER A 152 -13.77 -4.44 -9.24
C SER A 152 -14.90 -5.37 -8.82
N LYS A 153 -14.63 -6.67 -8.86
CA LYS A 153 -15.54 -7.70 -8.31
C LYS A 153 -15.37 -7.86 -6.80
N VAL A 154 -14.29 -7.33 -6.23
CA VAL A 154 -13.99 -7.44 -4.80
C VAL A 154 -14.78 -6.36 -4.06
N LYS A 155 -15.70 -6.76 -3.19
CA LYS A 155 -16.31 -5.84 -2.21
C LYS A 155 -15.36 -5.71 -1.03
N PRO A 156 -15.18 -4.50 -0.45
CA PRO A 156 -14.46 -4.38 0.81
C PRO A 156 -15.27 -5.12 1.89
N GLU A 157 -14.81 -6.29 2.31
CA GLU A 157 -15.46 -7.06 3.37
C GLU A 157 -15.27 -6.36 4.72
N ILE A 158 -16.38 -6.05 5.40
CA ILE A 158 -16.44 -5.57 6.78
C ILE A 158 -16.88 -6.78 7.65
N ARG A 159 -15.95 -7.54 8.24
CA ARG A 159 -16.24 -8.76 9.06
C ARG A 159 -16.31 -8.46 10.57
N ASP A 160 -17.32 -9.01 11.27
CA ASP A 160 -17.53 -8.95 12.74
C ASP A 160 -16.47 -9.70 13.55
N GLU A 161 -15.80 -9.01 14.48
CA GLU A 161 -14.82 -9.59 15.42
C GLU A 161 -15.50 -10.23 16.65
N SER A 162 -16.11 -11.40 16.49
CA SER A 162 -16.49 -12.25 17.63
C SER A 162 -15.62 -13.51 17.80
N SER A 163 -14.48 -13.62 17.11
CA SER A 163 -13.58 -14.78 17.26
C SER A 163 -12.13 -14.34 17.46
N LYS A 164 -11.66 -14.46 18.70
CA LYS A 164 -10.25 -14.36 19.09
C LYS A 164 -9.49 -15.55 18.52
N ASP A 165 -8.65 -15.33 17.51
CA ASP A 165 -7.52 -16.21 17.20
C ASP A 165 -6.48 -15.40 16.42
N ASP A 166 -5.56 -14.77 17.16
CA ASP A 166 -4.37 -14.11 16.59
C ASP A 166 -3.35 -15.18 16.20
N LYS A 167 -3.26 -15.49 14.89
CA LYS A 167 -2.04 -16.08 14.33
C LYS A 167 -1.30 -15.03 13.51
N PRO A 168 0.00 -14.81 13.75
CA PRO A 168 0.78 -13.81 13.03
C PRO A 168 0.96 -14.21 11.57
N VAL A 169 0.81 -13.23 10.67
CA VAL A 169 1.18 -13.36 9.25
C VAL A 169 2.69 -13.65 9.17
N LYS A 170 3.07 -14.74 8.48
CA LYS A 170 4.48 -15.10 8.28
C LYS A 170 5.14 -14.07 7.36
N ASP A 171 6.25 -13.50 7.82
CA ASP A 171 7.10 -12.58 7.07
C ASP A 171 7.79 -13.31 5.90
N ILE A 172 7.34 -13.07 4.66
CA ILE A 172 7.83 -13.74 3.43
C ILE A 172 9.20 -13.19 2.99
N ARG A 173 9.82 -12.25 3.70
CA ARG A 173 11.13 -11.69 3.34
C ARG A 173 12.34 -12.55 3.73
N LYS A 174 12.15 -13.74 4.31
CA LYS A 174 13.28 -14.56 4.79
C LYS A 174 14.02 -15.37 3.72
N ASP A 175 13.49 -15.48 2.50
CA ASP A 175 14.08 -16.40 1.50
C ASP A 175 14.85 -15.73 0.35
N ASN A 176 14.96 -14.40 0.30
CA ASN A 176 15.87 -13.74 -0.65
C ASN A 176 17.28 -13.61 -0.08
N LYS A 177 17.97 -14.75 0.03
CA LYS A 177 19.43 -14.77 0.17
C LYS A 177 20.02 -14.28 -1.16
N ALA A 178 20.47 -13.02 -1.19
CA ALA A 178 21.22 -12.50 -2.32
C ALA A 178 22.41 -13.44 -2.65
N PRO A 179 22.67 -13.76 -3.93
CA PRO A 179 23.87 -14.50 -4.29
C PRO A 179 25.11 -13.67 -3.94
N PRO A 180 26.23 -14.28 -3.49
CA PRO A 180 27.44 -13.52 -3.17
C PRO A 180 28.01 -12.88 -4.45
N GLU A 181 28.14 -11.56 -4.44
CA GLU A 181 28.89 -10.81 -5.45
C GLU A 181 30.35 -11.29 -5.47
N LYS A 182 30.79 -11.86 -6.59
CA LYS A 182 32.21 -12.06 -6.88
C LYS A 182 32.81 -10.69 -7.19
N ILE A 183 33.57 -10.15 -6.25
CA ILE A 183 34.40 -8.96 -6.49
C ILE A 183 35.57 -9.38 -7.37
N GLU A 184 35.48 -9.11 -8.67
CA GLU A 184 36.60 -9.19 -9.60
C GLU A 184 37.49 -7.95 -9.37
N LYS A 185 38.72 -8.19 -8.89
CA LYS A 185 39.70 -7.12 -8.61
C LYS A 185 40.19 -6.52 -9.93
N ALA A 186 39.83 -5.27 -10.20
CA ALA A 186 40.51 -4.47 -11.22
C ALA A 186 41.97 -4.15 -10.79
N PRO A 187 42.96 -4.19 -11.70
CA PRO A 187 44.36 -3.97 -11.37
C PRO A 187 44.67 -2.49 -11.11
N ALA A 188 45.47 -2.24 -10.06
CA ALA A 188 45.93 -0.93 -9.64
C ALA A 188 46.92 -0.33 -10.64
N GLU A 189 46.59 0.83 -11.20
CA GLU A 189 47.50 1.64 -12.00
C GLU A 189 48.42 2.45 -11.07
N LYS A 190 49.73 2.25 -11.20
CA LYS A 190 50.78 2.94 -10.44
C LYS A 190 50.80 4.42 -10.85
N ILE A 191 50.53 5.32 -9.91
CA ILE A 191 50.91 6.74 -10.05
C ILE A 191 52.31 6.90 -9.46
N GLU A 192 53.27 7.09 -10.36
CA GLU A 192 54.68 7.34 -10.07
C GLU A 192 54.90 8.80 -9.67
N LYS A 193 55.67 9.01 -8.59
CA LYS A 193 56.11 10.33 -8.12
C LYS A 193 57.14 10.91 -9.10
N LYS A 194 56.98 12.19 -9.44
CA LYS A 194 58.08 13.12 -9.70
C LYS A 194 57.81 14.43 -8.99
#